data_AF-A0A8H3CYB4-F1
#
_entry.id   AF-A0A8H3CYB4-F1
#
_cell.length_a   1.000
_cell.length_b   1.000
_cell.length_c   1.000
_cell.angle_alpha   90.00
_cell.angle_beta   90.00
_cell.angle_gamma   90.00
#
_symmetry.space_group_name_H-M   'P 1'
#
loop_
_entity.id
_entity.type
_entity.pdbx_description
1 polymer ?
#
loop_
_entity_poly.entity_id
_entity_poly.type
_entity_poly.pdbx_seq_one_letter_code
_entity_poly.pdbx_strand_id
1 'polypeptide(L)'
;MTSPTKGTQRSAHNQRFLQGASSESIVIASLPSGVQRVAWDKFMTIDARNQGAQGTIVNGLATDLVDHREAGFSVFAQGYSSRDQVTTAIPSKMNVPVTFSPRSHFGTYFKDSLPAVKVFPGDIIVADVAGTVCVPLDLAEEVLTLCRFPVH
;
A
#
# COMPACT_ATOMS: atom_id res chain seq x y z
N MET A 1 37.52 21.54 2.24
CA MET A 1 37.31 20.27 1.50
C MET A 1 36.29 19.46 2.27
N THR A 2 35.01 19.57 1.89
CA THR A 2 33.92 18.82 2.50
C THR A 2 33.83 17.45 1.84
N SER A 3 33.84 16.41 2.67
CA SER A 3 33.71 15.00 2.28
C SER A 3 32.38 14.78 1.53
N PRO A 4 32.33 13.97 0.47
CA PRO A 4 31.07 13.66 -0.20
C PRO A 4 30.18 12.84 0.75
N THR A 5 28.97 13.32 1.00
CA THR A 5 27.89 12.54 1.62
C THR A 5 27.65 11.30 0.77
N LYS A 6 27.80 10.11 1.38
CA LYS A 6 27.48 8.82 0.76
C LYS A 6 26.03 8.85 0.27
N GLY A 7 25.85 9.03 -1.03
CA GLY A 7 24.59 8.73 -1.70
C GLY A 7 24.25 7.27 -1.42
N THR A 8 23.11 7.01 -0.79
CA THR A 8 22.63 5.66 -0.55
C THR A 8 22.40 5.01 -1.92
N GLN A 9 23.31 4.12 -2.30
CA GLN A 9 23.23 3.41 -3.57
C GLN A 9 21.98 2.51 -3.59
N ARG A 10 21.17 2.77 -4.61
CA ARG A 10 20.09 1.94 -5.17
C ARG A 10 20.45 0.46 -5.14
N SER A 11 19.68 -0.34 -4.41
CA SER A 11 19.60 -1.77 -4.71
C SER A 11 18.77 -1.93 -5.98
N ALA A 12 19.36 -2.43 -7.06
CA ALA A 12 18.68 -2.76 -8.32
C ALA A 12 17.51 -3.77 -8.14
N HIS A 13 17.36 -4.31 -6.92
CA HIS A 13 16.35 -5.31 -6.59
C HIS A 13 14.93 -4.74 -6.59
N ASN A 14 14.72 -3.55 -6.00
CA ASN A 14 13.36 -3.00 -5.80
C ASN A 14 12.65 -2.67 -7.12
N GLN A 15 13.40 -2.20 -8.13
CA GLN A 15 12.82 -1.80 -9.40
C GLN A 15 12.28 -2.95 -10.23
N ARG A 16 12.83 -4.16 -10.10
CA ARG A 16 12.30 -5.35 -10.78
C ARG A 16 10.92 -5.74 -10.25
N PHE A 17 10.61 -5.41 -9.00
CA PHE A 17 9.33 -5.77 -8.36
C PHE A 17 8.16 -4.86 -8.73
N LEU A 18 8.41 -3.70 -9.34
CA LEU A 18 7.33 -2.81 -9.79
C LEU A 18 7.14 -2.86 -11.32
N GLN A 19 7.96 -3.65 -12.02
CA GLN A 19 7.86 -3.84 -13.47
C GLN A 19 6.61 -4.60 -13.94
N GLY A 20 5.84 -5.19 -13.02
CA GLY A 20 4.58 -5.87 -13.32
C GLY A 20 3.31 -5.03 -13.11
N ALA A 21 3.40 -3.82 -12.56
CA ALA A 21 2.24 -2.95 -12.38
C ALA A 21 1.81 -2.35 -13.73
N SER A 22 0.54 -2.49 -14.09
CA SER A 22 -0.05 -1.79 -15.25
C SER A 22 -0.28 -0.31 -14.91
N SER A 23 -0.48 0.52 -15.93
CA SER A 23 -0.76 1.97 -15.83
C SER A 23 -2.07 2.33 -15.12
N GLU A 24 -2.81 1.34 -14.62
CA GLU A 24 -4.05 1.52 -13.86
C GLU A 24 -4.03 0.76 -12.54
N SER A 25 -2.90 0.15 -12.18
CA SER A 25 -2.79 -0.69 -10.99
C SER A 25 -2.78 0.13 -9.70
N ILE A 26 -3.42 -0.43 -8.66
CA ILE A 26 -3.16 -0.08 -7.26
C ILE A 26 -2.19 -1.11 -6.69
N VAL A 27 -1.07 -0.66 -6.15
CA VAL A 27 -0.08 -1.56 -5.54
C VAL A 27 -0.51 -1.90 -4.12
N ILE A 28 -0.42 -3.18 -3.73
CA ILE A 28 -0.61 -3.59 -2.34
C ILE A 28 0.73 -4.07 -1.78
N ALA A 29 1.25 -3.36 -0.80
CA ALA A 29 2.49 -3.69 -0.11
C ALA A 29 2.19 -4.30 1.27
N SER A 30 2.79 -5.45 1.56
CA SER A 30 2.59 -6.15 2.84
C SER A 30 3.89 -6.76 3.32
N LEU A 31 4.04 -6.82 4.64
CA LEU A 31 5.08 -7.58 5.30
C LEU A 31 4.52 -8.88 5.89
N PRO A 32 5.35 -9.90 6.10
CA PRO A 32 4.98 -11.04 6.93
C PRO A 32 4.61 -10.59 8.35
N SER A 33 3.72 -11.35 8.99
CA SER A 33 3.31 -11.09 10.37
C SER A 33 4.50 -11.10 11.33
N GLY A 34 4.51 -10.16 12.29
CA GLY A 34 5.59 -10.03 13.27
C GLY A 34 6.84 -9.28 12.79
N VAL A 35 6.90 -8.86 11.52
CA VAL A 35 8.03 -8.06 11.01
C VAL A 35 7.85 -6.59 11.36
N GLN A 36 8.77 -6.05 12.16
CA GLN A 36 8.83 -4.62 12.49
C GLN A 36 9.69 -3.87 11.47
N ARG A 37 9.15 -3.66 10.26
CA ARG A 37 9.78 -2.87 9.20
C ARG A 37 8.80 -1.89 8.56
N VAL A 38 9.35 -0.91 7.84
CA VAL A 38 8.56 -0.08 6.92
C VAL A 38 8.36 -0.87 5.63
N ALA A 39 7.12 -0.91 5.15
CA ALA A 39 6.73 -1.61 3.94
C ALA A 39 6.77 -0.72 2.69
N TRP A 40 6.71 0.60 2.87
CA TRP A 40 6.67 1.58 1.79
C TRP A 40 7.40 2.88 2.15
N ASP A 41 8.30 3.33 1.27
CA ASP A 41 9.04 4.58 1.40
C ASP A 41 8.95 5.43 0.12
N LYS A 42 9.59 6.61 0.12
CA LYS A 42 9.51 7.52 -1.03
C LYS A 42 10.07 6.93 -2.32
N PHE A 43 11.06 6.06 -2.25
CA PHE A 43 11.68 5.48 -3.44
C PHE A 43 10.69 4.53 -4.10
N MET A 44 9.95 3.76 -3.31
CA MET A 44 8.86 2.92 -3.81
C MET A 44 7.74 3.76 -4.46
N THR A 45 7.40 4.91 -3.89
CA THR A 45 6.47 5.86 -4.51
C THR A 45 6.96 6.35 -5.87
N ILE A 46 8.22 6.78 -5.97
CA ILE A 46 8.80 7.24 -7.24
C ILE A 46 8.78 6.13 -8.27
N ASP A 47 9.23 4.93 -7.91
CA ASP A 47 9.25 3.79 -8.82
C ASP A 47 7.84 3.38 -9.26
N ALA A 48 6.87 3.29 -8.35
CA ALA A 48 5.49 2.92 -8.68
C ALA A 48 4.82 3.95 -9.58
N ARG A 49 5.05 5.25 -9.33
CA ARG A 49 4.56 6.34 -10.18
C ARG A 49 5.17 6.28 -11.58
N ASN A 50 6.47 6.03 -11.70
CA ASN A 50 7.13 5.88 -13.00
C ASN A 50 6.58 4.70 -13.81
N GLN A 51 6.06 3.68 -13.12
CA GLN A 51 5.40 2.53 -13.73
C GLN A 51 3.91 2.76 -14.03
N GLY A 52 3.37 3.94 -13.70
CA GLY A 52 1.99 4.31 -13.96
C GLY A 52 0.98 3.80 -12.93
N ALA A 53 1.42 3.30 -11.76
CA ALA A 53 0.48 2.96 -10.70
C ALA A 53 -0.30 4.20 -10.24
N GLN A 54 -1.57 4.01 -9.86
CA GLN A 54 -2.44 5.11 -9.39
C GLN A 54 -2.26 5.43 -7.91
N GLY A 55 -1.73 4.48 -7.14
CA GLY A 55 -1.53 4.61 -5.70
C GLY A 55 -1.08 3.30 -5.07
N THR A 56 -0.95 3.30 -3.74
CA THR A 56 -0.60 2.11 -2.97
C THR A 56 -1.44 1.98 -1.70
N ILE A 57 -1.74 0.73 -1.32
CA ILE A 57 -2.30 0.35 -0.03
C ILE A 57 -1.25 -0.46 0.74
N VAL A 58 -0.97 -0.09 1.98
CA VAL A 58 0.10 -0.66 2.80
C VAL A 58 -0.46 -1.40 4.00
N ASN A 59 -0.36 -2.73 3.99
CA ASN A 59 -0.58 -3.59 5.15
C ASN A 59 0.66 -3.54 6.06
N GLY A 60 0.82 -2.43 6.78
CA GLY A 60 2.00 -2.18 7.58
C GLY A 60 2.23 -0.70 7.85
N LEU A 61 3.51 -0.31 7.91
CA LEU A 61 3.94 1.06 8.10
C LEU A 61 4.47 1.64 6.79
N ALA A 62 4.13 2.89 6.51
CA ALA A 62 4.81 3.73 5.52
C ALA A 62 5.70 4.78 6.21
N THR A 63 6.60 5.41 5.47
CA THR A 63 7.38 6.57 5.91
C THR A 63 7.27 7.70 4.87
N ASP A 64 7.92 8.83 5.08
CA ASP A 64 8.13 9.85 4.03
C ASP A 64 6.82 10.47 3.50
N LEU A 65 5.87 10.72 4.42
CA LEU A 65 4.54 11.25 4.10
C LEU A 65 4.58 12.54 3.26
N VAL A 66 5.55 13.43 3.52
CA VAL A 66 5.71 14.68 2.76
C VAL A 66 6.15 14.37 1.33
N ASP A 67 7.16 13.52 1.15
CA ASP A 67 7.67 13.13 -0.17
C ASP A 67 6.54 12.50 -1.02
N HIS A 68 5.65 11.70 -0.42
CA HIS A 68 4.49 11.12 -1.13
C HIS A 68 3.50 12.17 -1.62
N ARG A 69 3.18 13.15 -0.76
CA ARG A 69 2.26 14.25 -1.09
C ARG A 69 2.81 15.14 -2.18
N GLU A 70 4.08 15.51 -2.09
CA GLU A 70 4.76 16.31 -3.12
C GLU A 70 4.86 15.57 -4.46
N ALA A 71 4.99 14.24 -4.41
CA ALA A 71 4.94 13.40 -5.61
C ALA A 71 3.53 13.27 -6.22
N GLY A 72 2.48 13.76 -5.54
CA GLY A 72 1.09 13.62 -5.99
C GLY A 72 0.61 12.17 -6.05
N PHE A 73 1.17 11.30 -5.20
CA PHE A 73 0.90 9.86 -5.23
C PHE A 73 0.18 9.41 -3.95
N SER A 74 -0.97 8.77 -4.11
CA SER A 74 -1.82 8.33 -3.00
C SER A 74 -1.20 7.12 -2.29
N VAL A 75 -0.93 7.27 -0.98
CA VAL A 75 -0.41 6.21 -0.12
C VAL A 75 -1.32 6.05 1.09
N PHE A 76 -2.05 4.94 1.15
CA PHE A 76 -2.87 4.56 2.30
C PHE A 76 -2.13 3.50 3.11
N ALA A 77 -1.92 3.75 4.40
CA ALA A 77 -1.21 2.82 5.27
C ALA A 77 -1.94 2.66 6.59
N GLN A 78 -1.80 1.50 7.22
CA GLN A 78 -2.32 1.29 8.56
C GLN A 78 -1.58 2.12 9.64
N GLY A 79 -0.43 2.70 9.32
CA GLY A 79 0.29 3.65 10.17
C GLY A 79 1.52 4.22 9.48
N TYR A 80 2.12 5.24 10.11
CA TYR A 80 3.34 5.88 9.61
C TYR A 80 4.44 5.84 10.68
N SER A 81 5.67 5.60 10.24
CA SER A 81 6.89 5.69 11.06
C SER A 81 7.67 6.93 10.68
N SER A 82 8.47 7.46 11.61
CA SER A 82 9.55 8.37 11.23
C SER A 82 10.67 7.57 10.55
N ARG A 83 11.36 8.23 9.61
CA ARG A 83 12.40 7.61 8.77
C ARG A 83 13.54 7.00 9.59
N ASP A 84 13.88 7.60 10.72
CA ASP A 84 15.05 7.22 11.52
C ASP A 84 14.80 6.03 12.46
N GLN A 85 13.55 5.58 12.60
CA GLN A 85 13.22 4.52 13.56
C GLN A 85 13.35 3.11 12.99
N VAL A 86 13.10 2.91 11.69
CA VAL A 86 12.91 1.57 11.13
C VAL A 86 13.34 1.49 9.67
N THR A 87 14.08 0.44 9.29
CA THR A 87 14.53 0.20 7.91
C THR A 87 13.38 -0.27 7.01
N THR A 88 13.34 0.21 5.75
CA THR A 88 12.44 -0.31 4.72
C THR A 88 12.76 -1.76 4.39
N ALA A 89 11.74 -2.60 4.26
CA ALA A 89 11.87 -3.97 3.78
C ALA A 89 12.15 -4.03 2.28
N ILE A 90 12.72 -5.16 1.85
CA ILE A 90 12.96 -5.44 0.43
C ILE A 90 11.86 -6.40 -0.03
N PRO A 91 11.18 -6.14 -1.17
CA PRO A 91 10.17 -7.05 -1.69
C PRO A 91 10.75 -8.42 -2.03
N SER A 92 10.00 -9.49 -1.73
CA SER A 92 10.44 -10.88 -1.99
C SER A 92 9.46 -11.69 -2.84
N LYS A 93 8.20 -11.24 -2.97
CA LYS A 93 7.13 -11.90 -3.74
C LYS A 93 6.26 -10.83 -4.41
N MET A 94 5.65 -11.18 -5.54
CA MET A 94 4.67 -10.36 -6.26
C MET A 94 3.45 -11.19 -6.62
N ASN A 95 2.32 -10.51 -6.88
CA ASN A 95 1.09 -11.14 -7.35
C ASN A 95 0.68 -12.34 -6.48
N VAL A 96 0.79 -12.16 -5.17
CA VAL A 96 0.33 -13.12 -4.16
C VAL A 96 -0.80 -12.49 -3.34
N PRO A 97 -1.76 -13.28 -2.85
CA PRO A 97 -2.81 -12.75 -1.99
C PRO A 97 -2.24 -12.16 -0.70
N VAL A 98 -2.84 -11.06 -0.24
CA VAL A 98 -2.47 -10.36 1.00
C VAL A 98 -3.64 -10.42 1.97
N THR A 99 -3.36 -10.66 3.26
CA THR A 99 -4.38 -10.69 4.30
C THR A 99 -4.18 -9.52 5.26
N PHE A 100 -5.19 -8.64 5.32
CA PHE A 100 -5.30 -7.55 6.26
C PHE A 100 -6.04 -8.05 7.51
N SER A 101 -5.29 -8.22 8.59
CA SER A 101 -5.88 -8.53 9.90
C SER A 101 -6.28 -7.25 10.62
N PRO A 102 -7.39 -7.24 11.37
CA PRO A 102 -7.75 -6.13 12.24
C PRO A 102 -6.61 -5.84 13.23
N ARG A 103 -6.36 -4.57 13.52
CA ARG A 103 -5.38 -4.16 14.53
C ARG A 103 -6.07 -4.03 15.89
N SER A 104 -5.58 -4.78 16.88
CA SER A 104 -6.07 -4.74 18.26
C SER A 104 -5.74 -3.44 19.02
N HIS A 105 -4.94 -2.54 18.43
CA HIS A 105 -4.42 -1.34 19.10
C HIS A 105 -5.28 -0.06 18.89
N PHE A 106 -6.29 -0.08 18.02
CA PHE A 106 -7.30 0.98 17.96
C PHE A 106 -8.35 0.71 19.06
N GLY A 107 -7.91 0.91 20.31
CA GLY A 107 -8.53 0.42 21.54
C GLY A 107 -10.05 0.31 21.52
N THR A 108 -10.57 -0.87 21.88
CA THR A 108 -11.94 -1.20 22.32
C THR A 108 -13.16 -0.75 21.49
N TYR A 109 -13.05 0.15 20.52
CA TYR A 109 -14.18 0.60 19.69
C TYR A 109 -14.61 -0.48 18.68
N PHE A 110 -13.64 -1.28 18.22
CA PHE A 110 -13.86 -2.49 17.43
C PHE A 110 -13.22 -3.67 18.15
N LYS A 111 -13.84 -4.11 19.25
CA LYS A 111 -13.38 -5.26 20.04
C LYS A 111 -13.47 -6.52 19.19
N ASP A 112 -12.35 -6.98 18.63
CA ASP A 112 -12.14 -8.30 18.00
C ASP A 112 -13.20 -8.78 16.97
N SER A 113 -14.04 -7.89 16.45
CA SER A 113 -15.27 -8.27 15.73
C SER A 113 -15.19 -8.16 14.22
N LEU A 114 -14.14 -7.54 13.67
CA LEU A 114 -13.97 -7.45 12.22
C LEU A 114 -13.22 -8.68 11.72
N PRO A 115 -13.72 -9.38 10.68
CA PRO A 115 -12.96 -10.47 10.07
C PRO A 115 -11.74 -9.93 9.32
N ALA A 116 -10.70 -10.75 9.20
CA ALA A 116 -9.59 -10.44 8.32
C ALA A 116 -10.06 -10.40 6.86
N VAL A 117 -9.55 -9.43 6.09
CA VAL A 117 -9.86 -9.28 4.67
C VAL A 117 -8.70 -9.83 3.85
N LYS A 118 -8.99 -10.74 2.92
CA LYS A 118 -8.00 -11.28 1.99
C LYS A 118 -8.24 -10.65 0.62
N VAL A 119 -7.19 -10.05 0.08
CA VAL A 119 -7.19 -9.40 -1.23
C VAL A 119 -6.36 -10.22 -2.19
N PHE A 120 -6.89 -10.49 -3.37
CA PHE A 120 -6.24 -11.22 -4.43
C PHE A 120 -5.75 -10.27 -5.54
N PRO A 121 -4.67 -10.63 -6.26
CA PRO A 121 -4.31 -9.89 -7.46
C PRO A 121 -5.48 -9.85 -8.46
N GLY A 122 -5.84 -8.66 -8.93
CA GLY A 122 -6.97 -8.44 -9.85
C GLY A 122 -8.25 -7.95 -9.18
N ASP A 123 -8.35 -8.00 -7.84
CA ASP A 123 -9.45 -7.37 -7.13
C ASP A 123 -9.45 -5.85 -7.32
N ILE A 124 -10.64 -5.25 -7.30
CA ILE A 124 -10.81 -3.81 -7.50
C ILE A 124 -10.63 -3.11 -6.16
N ILE A 125 -9.74 -2.12 -6.14
CA ILE A 125 -9.49 -1.29 -4.96
C ILE A 125 -10.05 0.10 -5.19
N VAL A 126 -10.91 0.53 -4.28
CA VAL A 126 -11.43 1.91 -4.22
C VAL A 126 -10.94 2.53 -2.92
N ALA A 127 -10.30 3.70 -3.00
CA ALA A 127 -9.81 4.40 -1.83
C ALA A 127 -10.08 5.89 -1.93
N ASP A 128 -10.55 6.47 -0.83
CA ASP A 128 -10.85 7.88 -0.68
C ASP A 128 -10.52 8.35 0.74
N VAL A 129 -11.01 9.54 1.12
CA VAL A 129 -10.79 10.11 2.45
C VAL A 129 -11.43 9.30 3.59
N ALA A 130 -12.42 8.46 3.32
CA ALA A 130 -13.10 7.62 4.31
C ALA A 130 -12.37 6.29 4.54
N GLY A 131 -11.55 5.85 3.59
CA GLY A 131 -10.71 4.67 3.74
C GLY A 131 -10.53 3.90 2.44
N THR A 132 -10.45 2.58 2.55
CA THR A 132 -10.22 1.69 1.41
C THR A 132 -11.19 0.52 1.44
N VAL A 133 -11.76 0.21 0.28
CA VAL A 133 -12.63 -0.93 0.04
C VAL A 133 -11.99 -1.82 -1.02
N CYS A 134 -12.06 -3.13 -0.80
CA CYS A 134 -11.71 -4.14 -1.78
C CYS A 134 -12.99 -4.80 -2.28
N VAL A 135 -13.18 -4.82 -3.59
CA VAL A 135 -14.27 -5.51 -4.27
C VAL A 135 -13.68 -6.70 -5.02
N PRO A 136 -14.03 -7.94 -4.62
CA PRO A 136 -13.66 -9.13 -5.38
C PRO A 136 -14.10 -8.99 -6.84
N LEU A 137 -13.22 -9.33 -7.78
CA LEU A 137 -13.48 -9.10 -9.21
C LEU A 137 -14.75 -9.83 -9.71
N ASP A 138 -15.04 -11.01 -9.16
CA ASP A 138 -16.23 -11.81 -9.48
C ASP A 138 -17.55 -11.19 -8.99
N LEU A 139 -17.49 -10.27 -8.02
CA LEU A 139 -18.64 -9.54 -7.49
C LEU A 139 -18.77 -8.11 -8.03
N ALA A 140 -17.87 -7.69 -8.92
CA ALA A 140 -17.78 -6.30 -9.37
C ALA A 140 -19.09 -5.76 -9.97
N GLU A 141 -19.74 -6.52 -10.85
CA GLU A 141 -21.01 -6.12 -11.50
C GLU A 141 -22.19 -6.05 -10.51
N GLU A 142 -22.23 -6.96 -9.54
CA GLU A 142 -23.25 -6.94 -8.49
C GLU A 142 -23.09 -5.72 -7.60
N VAL A 143 -21.87 -5.47 -7.13
CA VAL A 143 -21.55 -4.28 -6.32
C VAL A 143 -21.85 -3.00 -7.08
N LEU A 144 -21.51 -2.92 -8.37
CA LEU A 144 -21.83 -1.77 -9.21
C LEU A 144 -23.34 -1.55 -9.30
N THR A 145 -24.13 -2.62 -9.45
CA THR A 145 -25.59 -2.56 -9.50
C THR A 145 -26.18 -2.06 -8.18
N LEU A 146 -25.69 -2.55 -7.04
CA LEU A 146 -26.14 -2.13 -5.71
C LEU A 146 -25.76 -0.68 -5.37
N CYS A 147 -24.60 -0.23 -5.84
CA CYS A 147 -24.10 1.14 -5.63
C CYS A 147 -24.75 2.17 -6.57
N ARG A 148 -25.48 1.75 -7.61
CA ARG A 148 -26.31 2.65 -8.41
C ARG A 148 -27.48 3.11 -7.55
N PHE A 149 -27.32 4.26 -6.90
CA PHE A 149 -28.46 4.96 -6.31
C PHE A 149 -29.53 5.17 -7.40
N PRO A 150 -30.82 4.90 -7.12
CA PRO A 150 -31.90 5.40 -7.94
C PRO A 150 -31.79 6.93 -7.92
N VAL A 151 -31.52 7.52 -9.08
CA VAL A 151 -31.69 8.95 -9.26
C VAL A 151 -33.20 9.18 -9.21
N HIS A 152 -33.71 9.62 -8.05
CA HIS A 152 -35.07 10.15 -7.91
C HIS A 152 -35.08 11.63 -8.30
#